data_AF-A0A8J6UVA1-F1
#
_entry.id   AF-A0A8J6UVA1-F1
#
_cell.length_a   1.000
_cell.length_b   1.000
_cell.length_c   1.000
_cell.angle_alpha   90.00
_cell.angle_beta   90.00
_cell.angle_gamma   90.00
#
_symmetry.space_group_name_H-M   'P 1'
#
loop_
_entity.id
_entity.type
_entity.pdbx_description
1 polymer ?
#
loop_
_entity_poly.entity_id
_entity_poly.type
_entity_poly.pdbx_seq_one_letter_code
_entity_poly.pdbx_strand_id
1 'polypeptide(L)'
;MRQLQLGGVWVLVLAILAQPAIAQSERYPTATELQQLAQELRRKIPDLQASGFYSDRRTFEEWQERSAYAEAWADVDPAIAPFLGEWTAIEESLHIYPATARGGVCILDVYQDESKLYTGQVRDGKLYTDQNQVFFLDNNFLGNAAVYDNQPSFYEYAHPRPLPNLSEDLGQYYPETIAAFEASNCLVGLPQ
;
A
#
# COMPACT_ATOMS: atom_id res chain seq x y z
N MET A 1 73.15 10.88 4.97
CA MET A 1 72.54 11.21 3.67
C MET A 1 71.33 10.30 3.50
N ARG A 2 70.12 10.78 3.83
CA ARG A 2 69.07 11.35 2.94
C ARG A 2 68.31 10.28 2.12
N GLN A 3 67.03 10.08 2.50
CA GLN A 3 65.81 9.79 1.70
C GLN A 3 65.80 8.48 0.86
N LEU A 4 64.70 7.75 0.66
CA LEU A 4 63.31 8.14 0.38
C LEU A 4 62.27 7.22 1.06
N GLN A 5 61.17 7.84 1.46
CA GLN A 5 59.87 7.22 1.70
C GLN A 5 59.25 6.76 0.37
N LEU A 6 58.52 5.64 0.38
CA LEU A 6 57.37 5.44 -0.51
C LEU A 6 56.27 4.76 0.32
N GLY A 7 55.24 5.56 0.62
CA GLY A 7 54.04 5.12 1.32
C GLY A 7 53.24 4.15 0.46
N GLY A 8 52.82 3.05 1.06
CA GLY A 8 51.83 2.13 0.51
C GLY A 8 50.43 2.65 0.80
N VAL A 9 49.68 2.88 -0.26
CA VAL A 9 48.31 3.36 -0.29
C VAL A 9 47.36 2.36 0.37
N TRP A 10 46.47 2.88 1.21
CA TRP A 10 45.34 2.21 1.82
C TRP A 10 44.33 1.77 0.75
N VAL A 11 43.96 0.49 0.72
CA VAL A 11 42.73 0.03 0.05
C VAL A 11 41.70 -0.23 1.13
N LEU A 12 40.92 0.82 1.45
CA LEU A 12 39.66 0.68 2.17
C LEU A 12 38.66 0.02 1.21
N VAL A 13 38.38 -1.26 1.43
CA VAL A 13 37.25 -1.94 0.81
C VAL A 13 35.99 -1.29 1.38
N LEU A 14 35.39 -0.38 0.60
CA LEU A 14 34.02 0.08 0.82
C LEU A 14 33.10 -1.14 0.68
N ALA A 15 32.72 -1.72 1.81
CA ALA A 15 31.53 -2.53 1.88
C ALA A 15 30.36 -1.61 1.53
N ILE A 16 29.94 -1.67 0.26
CA ILE A 16 28.65 -1.14 -0.17
C ILE A 16 27.65 -1.91 0.68
N LEU A 17 27.10 -1.23 1.69
CA LEU A 17 25.91 -1.69 2.39
C LEU A 17 24.85 -1.82 1.31
N ALA A 18 24.58 -3.05 0.87
CA ALA A 18 23.37 -3.35 0.14
C ALA A 18 22.23 -2.95 1.07
N GLN A 19 21.63 -1.79 0.80
CA GLN A 19 20.37 -1.44 1.40
C GLN A 19 19.42 -2.61 1.13
N PRO A 20 18.63 -3.07 2.12
CA PRO A 20 17.63 -4.09 1.87
C PRO A 20 16.76 -3.57 0.74
N ALA A 21 16.85 -4.20 -0.44
CA ALA A 21 15.92 -3.90 -1.50
C ALA A 21 14.55 -4.35 -0.97
N ILE A 22 13.66 -3.39 -0.72
CA ILE A 22 12.26 -3.69 -0.44
C ILE A 22 11.80 -4.56 -1.61
N ALA A 23 11.43 -5.81 -1.32
CA ALA A 23 11.12 -6.77 -2.35
C ALA A 23 9.96 -6.24 -3.19
N GLN A 24 10.20 -6.03 -4.48
CA GLN A 24 9.16 -5.70 -5.46
C GLN A 24 8.62 -6.99 -6.06
N SER A 25 7.32 -7.03 -6.36
CA SER A 25 6.76 -8.25 -6.94
C SER A 25 7.27 -8.46 -8.38
N GLU A 26 7.69 -9.70 -8.66
CA GLU A 26 8.32 -10.07 -9.93
C GLU A 26 7.36 -10.06 -11.11
N ARG A 27 6.09 -10.41 -10.85
CA ARG A 27 5.01 -10.53 -11.83
C ARG A 27 3.66 -10.47 -11.12
N TYR A 28 2.60 -10.15 -11.85
CA TYR A 28 1.27 -10.35 -11.30
C TYR A 28 1.04 -11.84 -10.97
N PRO A 29 0.36 -12.13 -9.84
CA PRO A 29 -0.17 -13.45 -9.61
C PRO A 29 -1.16 -13.83 -10.74
N THR A 30 -1.13 -15.09 -11.15
CA THR A 30 -2.06 -15.67 -12.13
C THR A 30 -3.48 -15.75 -11.55
N ALA A 31 -4.49 -15.93 -12.41
CA ALA A 31 -5.88 -16.08 -11.96
C ALA A 31 -6.06 -17.25 -10.96
N THR A 32 -5.36 -18.38 -11.19
CA THR A 32 -5.39 -19.53 -10.29
C THR A 32 -4.75 -19.22 -8.95
N GLU A 33 -3.59 -18.55 -8.94
CA GLU A 33 -2.92 -18.14 -7.70
C GLU A 33 -3.80 -17.14 -6.92
N LEU A 34 -4.37 -16.13 -7.57
CA LEU A 34 -5.29 -15.18 -6.93
C LEU A 34 -6.51 -15.87 -6.31
N GLN A 35 -7.09 -16.85 -7.01
CA GLN A 35 -8.22 -17.61 -6.46
C GLN A 35 -7.83 -18.40 -5.21
N GLN A 36 -6.63 -19.01 -5.21
CA GLN A 36 -6.12 -19.75 -4.05
C GLN A 36 -5.84 -18.82 -2.88
N LEU A 37 -5.16 -17.69 -3.10
CA LEU A 37 -4.86 -16.70 -2.06
C LEU A 37 -6.15 -16.10 -1.48
N ALA A 38 -7.16 -15.82 -2.31
CA ALA A 38 -8.46 -15.34 -1.83
C ALA A 38 -9.18 -16.37 -0.95
N GLN A 39 -9.14 -17.66 -1.32
CA GLN A 39 -9.67 -18.72 -0.47
C GLN A 39 -8.88 -18.88 0.83
N GLU A 40 -7.56 -18.68 0.79
CA GLU A 40 -6.73 -18.70 1.98
C GLU A 40 -7.05 -17.54 2.93
N LEU A 41 -7.14 -16.30 2.42
CA LEU A 41 -7.56 -15.15 3.23
C LEU A 41 -8.92 -15.43 3.89
N ARG A 42 -9.91 -15.88 3.13
CA ARG A 42 -11.25 -16.20 3.65
C ARG A 42 -11.20 -17.21 4.80
N ARG A 43 -10.32 -18.22 4.72
CA ARG A 43 -10.13 -19.21 5.80
C ARG A 43 -9.43 -18.61 7.02
N LYS A 44 -8.53 -17.63 6.84
CA LYS A 44 -7.82 -16.97 7.94
C LYS A 44 -8.64 -15.91 8.66
N ILE A 45 -9.64 -15.29 8.01
CA ILE A 45 -10.44 -14.20 8.58
C ILE A 45 -10.92 -14.46 10.02
N PRO A 46 -11.50 -15.63 10.37
CA PRO A 46 -11.92 -15.89 11.75
C PRO A 46 -10.77 -15.80 12.77
N ASP A 47 -9.59 -16.32 12.41
CA ASP A 47 -8.41 -16.30 13.26
C ASP A 47 -7.81 -14.89 13.34
N LEU A 48 -7.80 -14.14 12.23
CA LEU A 48 -7.37 -12.74 12.19
C LEU A 48 -8.24 -11.87 13.08
N GLN A 49 -9.56 -12.05 13.05
CA GLN A 49 -10.50 -11.36 13.92
C GLN A 49 -10.30 -11.70 15.40
N ALA A 50 -9.98 -12.97 15.70
CA ALA A 50 -9.70 -13.42 17.07
C ALA A 50 -8.33 -12.98 17.61
N SER A 51 -7.40 -12.59 16.74
CA SER A 51 -6.01 -12.26 17.11
C SER A 51 -5.87 -10.99 17.97
N GLY A 52 -6.86 -10.09 17.95
CA GLY A 52 -6.80 -8.79 18.62
C GLY A 52 -6.03 -7.70 17.84
N PHE A 53 -5.22 -8.08 16.85
CA PHE A 53 -4.52 -7.15 15.96
C PHE A 53 -5.49 -6.51 14.96
N TYR A 54 -6.31 -7.34 14.30
CA TYR A 54 -7.32 -6.90 13.34
C TYR A 54 -8.69 -6.70 13.98
N SER A 55 -8.74 -6.28 15.25
CA SER A 55 -10.02 -5.88 15.85
C SER A 55 -10.46 -4.53 15.27
N ASP A 56 -11.74 -4.39 14.97
CA ASP A 56 -12.31 -3.11 14.54
C ASP A 56 -12.27 -2.11 15.71
N ARG A 57 -11.34 -1.16 15.64
CA ARG A 57 -11.17 -0.10 16.64
C ARG A 57 -11.69 1.24 16.16
N ARG A 58 -12.44 1.26 15.06
CA ARG A 58 -13.05 2.48 14.54
C ARG A 58 -14.18 2.91 15.48
N THR A 59 -14.25 4.21 15.71
CA THR A 59 -15.41 4.87 16.27
C THR A 59 -16.56 4.86 15.25
N PHE A 60 -17.78 5.12 15.72
CA PHE A 60 -18.92 5.28 14.84
C PHE A 60 -18.73 6.44 13.85
N GLU A 61 -18.07 7.51 14.28
CA GLU A 61 -17.76 8.68 13.45
C GLU A 61 -16.78 8.33 12.33
N GLU A 62 -15.65 7.67 12.64
CA GLU A 62 -14.70 7.19 11.63
C GLU A 62 -15.37 6.24 10.62
N TRP A 63 -16.23 5.34 11.11
CA TRP A 63 -16.98 4.45 10.23
C TRP A 63 -17.93 5.21 9.31
N GLN A 64 -18.65 6.20 9.85
CA GLN A 64 -19.62 7.01 9.10
C GLN A 64 -18.92 7.89 8.07
N GLU A 65 -17.85 8.58 8.45
CA GLU A 65 -17.07 9.45 7.57
C GLU A 65 -16.47 8.66 6.40
N ARG A 66 -15.81 7.53 6.69
CA ARG A 66 -15.26 6.65 5.66
C ARG A 66 -16.36 6.12 4.73
N SER A 67 -17.51 5.73 5.29
CA SER A 67 -18.62 5.19 4.50
C SER A 67 -19.22 6.26 3.59
N ALA A 68 -19.44 7.47 4.09
CA ALA A 68 -19.92 8.60 3.30
C ALA A 68 -18.94 8.98 2.18
N TYR A 69 -17.63 8.93 2.46
CA TYR A 69 -16.60 9.15 1.46
C TYR A 69 -16.67 8.11 0.33
N ALA A 70 -16.73 6.82 0.67
CA ALA A 70 -16.84 5.75 -0.31
C ALA A 70 -18.16 5.81 -1.09
N GLU A 71 -19.28 6.12 -0.43
CA GLU A 71 -20.59 6.29 -1.06
C GLU A 71 -20.61 7.45 -2.07
N ALA A 72 -20.04 8.60 -1.71
CA ALA A 72 -19.96 9.74 -2.64
C ALA A 72 -19.17 9.37 -3.90
N TRP A 73 -18.05 8.65 -3.75
CA TRP A 73 -17.28 8.18 -4.90
C TRP A 73 -17.96 7.05 -5.67
N ALA A 74 -18.85 6.27 -5.04
CA ALA A 74 -19.57 5.20 -5.73
C ALA A 74 -20.51 5.72 -6.83
N ASP A 75 -21.01 6.94 -6.70
CA ASP A 75 -21.86 7.59 -7.72
C ASP A 75 -21.07 7.98 -8.98
N VAL A 76 -19.77 8.26 -8.85
CA VAL A 76 -18.89 8.68 -9.96
C VAL A 76 -18.09 7.50 -10.52
N ASP A 77 -17.52 6.70 -9.63
CA ASP A 77 -16.69 5.56 -9.95
C ASP A 77 -16.91 4.39 -8.97
N PRO A 78 -17.95 3.57 -9.21
CA PRO A 78 -18.31 2.47 -8.31
C PRO A 78 -17.24 1.37 -8.24
N ALA A 79 -16.30 1.31 -9.19
CA ALA A 79 -15.27 0.28 -9.20
C ALA A 79 -14.23 0.51 -8.10
N ILE A 80 -13.86 1.77 -7.85
CA ILE A 80 -12.82 2.11 -6.86
C ILE A 80 -13.38 2.27 -5.45
N ALA A 81 -14.64 2.68 -5.31
CA ALA A 81 -15.27 3.03 -4.04
C ALA A 81 -15.03 2.01 -2.90
N PRO A 82 -15.12 0.68 -3.12
CA PRO A 82 -14.87 -0.30 -2.05
C PRO A 82 -13.45 -0.27 -1.48
N PHE A 83 -12.47 0.16 -2.28
CA PHE A 83 -11.04 0.20 -1.92
C PHE A 83 -10.65 1.49 -1.21
N LEU A 84 -11.46 2.54 -1.29
CA LEU A 84 -11.09 3.85 -0.74
C LEU A 84 -11.02 3.87 0.79
N GLY A 85 -10.07 4.63 1.31
CA GLY A 85 -9.80 4.76 2.74
C GLY A 85 -8.35 4.41 3.13
N GLU A 86 -8.05 4.56 4.41
CA GLU A 86 -6.82 4.06 5.02
C GLU A 86 -7.04 2.62 5.48
N TRP A 87 -6.26 1.68 4.96
CA TRP A 87 -6.26 0.28 5.37
C TRP A 87 -5.05 -0.01 6.24
N THR A 88 -5.27 -0.60 7.42
CA THR A 88 -4.20 -0.85 8.40
C THR A 88 -3.87 -2.33 8.49
N ALA A 89 -2.58 -2.65 8.55
CA ALA A 89 -2.03 -3.95 8.91
C ALA A 89 -1.17 -3.83 10.18
N ILE A 90 -0.37 -4.85 10.52
CA ILE A 90 0.38 -4.88 11.78
C ILE A 90 1.46 -3.80 11.82
N GLU A 91 2.17 -3.56 10.71
CA GLU A 91 3.34 -2.66 10.66
C GLU A 91 3.25 -1.59 9.56
N GLU A 92 2.18 -1.59 8.78
CA GLU A 92 2.00 -0.68 7.65
C GLU A 92 0.55 -0.25 7.47
N SER A 93 0.38 0.83 6.70
CA SER A 93 -0.92 1.34 6.26
C SER A 93 -0.90 1.66 4.78
N LEU A 94 -2.03 1.42 4.11
CA LEU A 94 -2.27 1.80 2.73
C LEU A 94 -3.36 2.86 2.67
N HIS A 95 -3.04 4.02 2.12
CA HIS A 95 -3.99 5.11 1.92
C HIS A 95 -4.39 5.13 0.46
N ILE A 96 -5.60 4.66 0.15
CA ILE A 96 -6.07 4.51 -1.22
C ILE A 96 -6.97 5.69 -1.58
N TYR A 97 -6.49 6.49 -2.54
CA TYR A 97 -7.13 7.68 -3.08
C TYR A 97 -7.63 7.42 -4.50
N PRO A 98 -8.72 8.09 -4.93
CA PRO A 98 -9.13 8.12 -6.32
C PRO A 98 -8.08 8.79 -7.21
N ALA A 99 -8.00 8.38 -8.47
CA ALA A 99 -7.25 9.09 -9.50
C ALA A 99 -8.20 9.72 -10.54
N THR A 100 -7.72 10.65 -11.35
CA THR A 100 -8.55 11.29 -12.40
C THR A 100 -9.03 10.33 -13.47
N ALA A 101 -8.29 9.24 -13.72
CA ALA A 101 -8.67 8.22 -14.68
C ALA A 101 -9.70 7.28 -14.06
N ARG A 102 -10.79 6.99 -14.79
CA ARG A 102 -11.83 6.06 -14.32
C ARG A 102 -11.26 4.68 -14.03
N GLY A 103 -11.62 4.12 -12.88
CA GLY A 103 -11.12 2.91 -12.28
C GLY A 103 -9.71 3.04 -11.71
N GLY A 104 -9.10 4.23 -11.78
CA GLY A 104 -7.75 4.49 -11.34
C GLY A 104 -7.69 4.91 -9.87
N VAL A 105 -6.60 4.54 -9.20
CA VAL A 105 -6.32 4.93 -7.82
C VAL A 105 -4.85 5.30 -7.65
N CYS A 106 -4.59 6.12 -6.63
CA CYS A 106 -3.26 6.32 -6.06
C CYS A 106 -3.21 5.66 -4.69
N ILE A 107 -2.08 5.05 -4.36
CA ILE A 107 -1.89 4.33 -3.11
C ILE A 107 -0.65 4.89 -2.44
N LEU A 108 -0.80 5.44 -1.24
CA LEU A 108 0.35 5.72 -0.38
C LEU A 108 0.53 4.53 0.54
N ASP A 109 1.64 3.86 0.38
CA ASP A 109 2.09 2.77 1.23
C ASP A 109 3.06 3.33 2.26
N VAL A 110 2.73 3.16 3.54
CA VAL A 110 3.48 3.74 4.66
C VAL A 110 3.84 2.61 5.61
N TYR A 111 5.15 2.39 5.77
CA TYR A 111 5.72 1.39 6.65
C TYR A 111 6.87 2.04 7.45
N GLN A 112 6.70 2.15 8.76
CA GLN A 112 7.69 2.76 9.67
C GLN A 112 8.20 4.13 9.18
N ASP A 113 9.49 4.27 8.85
CA ASP A 113 10.13 5.47 8.34
C ASP A 113 10.15 5.57 6.81
N GLU A 114 9.51 4.62 6.13
CA GLU A 114 9.43 4.54 4.68
C GLU A 114 8.02 4.83 4.17
N SER A 115 7.97 5.43 2.99
CA SER A 115 6.71 5.55 2.25
C SER A 115 6.95 5.45 0.75
N LYS A 116 5.94 4.97 0.05
CA LYS A 116 5.95 4.84 -1.40
C LYS A 116 4.61 5.22 -1.99
N LEU A 117 4.65 5.80 -3.18
CA LEU A 117 3.49 6.06 -4.00
C LEU A 117 3.41 5.00 -5.10
N TYR A 118 2.26 4.37 -5.21
CA TYR A 118 1.90 3.49 -6.33
C TYR A 118 0.67 4.03 -7.05
N THR A 119 0.54 3.67 -8.32
CA THR A 119 -0.71 3.83 -9.05
C THR A 119 -1.33 2.47 -9.34
N GLY A 120 -2.65 2.44 -9.52
CA GLY A 120 -3.33 1.20 -9.86
C GLY A 120 -4.63 1.41 -10.61
N GLN A 121 -5.15 0.30 -11.13
CA GLN A 121 -6.38 0.24 -11.90
C GLN A 121 -7.24 -0.92 -11.42
N VAL A 122 -8.51 -0.64 -11.15
CA VAL A 122 -9.52 -1.65 -10.86
C VAL A 122 -9.97 -2.33 -12.15
N ARG A 123 -9.89 -3.66 -12.17
CA ARG A 123 -10.34 -4.55 -13.25
C ARG A 123 -10.93 -5.81 -12.62
N ASP A 124 -12.11 -6.22 -13.06
CA ASP A 124 -12.80 -7.42 -12.56
C ASP A 124 -12.89 -7.49 -11.01
N GLY A 125 -13.22 -6.34 -10.41
CA GLY A 125 -13.38 -6.18 -8.96
C GLY A 125 -12.10 -6.30 -8.13
N LYS A 126 -10.92 -6.23 -8.77
CA LYS A 126 -9.61 -6.27 -8.12
C LYS A 126 -8.78 -5.07 -8.56
N LEU A 127 -7.93 -4.60 -7.68
CA LEU A 127 -7.07 -3.46 -7.93
C LEU A 127 -5.65 -3.93 -8.28
N TYR A 128 -5.21 -3.66 -9.50
CA TYR A 128 -3.88 -4.02 -10.02
C TYR A 128 -2.96 -2.80 -9.97
N THR A 129 -1.80 -2.91 -9.34
CA THR A 129 -0.84 -1.78 -9.25
C THR A 129 0.27 -1.85 -10.28
N ASP A 130 0.98 -0.74 -10.46
CA ASP A 130 2.23 -0.66 -11.22
C ASP A 130 3.40 -1.44 -10.58
N GLN A 131 3.25 -1.95 -9.36
CA GLN A 131 4.22 -2.79 -8.64
C GLN A 131 3.94 -4.30 -8.76
N ASN A 132 3.12 -4.72 -9.73
CA ASN A 132 2.68 -6.11 -9.90
C ASN A 132 1.87 -6.69 -8.71
N GLN A 133 1.38 -5.84 -7.80
CA GLN A 133 0.51 -6.26 -6.70
C GLN A 133 -0.95 -6.29 -7.16
N VAL A 134 -1.74 -7.19 -6.55
CA VAL A 134 -3.18 -7.28 -6.78
C VAL A 134 -3.92 -7.27 -5.46
N PHE A 135 -4.72 -6.23 -5.27
CA PHE A 135 -5.59 -6.10 -4.12
C PHE A 135 -6.97 -6.69 -4.39
N PHE A 136 -7.48 -7.46 -3.44
CA PHE A 136 -8.80 -8.08 -3.49
C PHE A 136 -9.49 -7.99 -2.14
N LEU A 137 -10.81 -7.82 -2.16
CA LEU A 137 -11.63 -7.65 -0.94
C LEU A 137 -12.30 -8.97 -0.54
N ASP A 138 -12.35 -9.23 0.77
CA ASP A 138 -13.21 -10.24 1.37
C ASP A 138 -13.76 -9.71 2.70
N ASN A 139 -15.05 -9.33 2.71
CA ASN A 139 -15.66 -8.57 3.79
C ASN A 139 -14.92 -7.24 4.07
N ASN A 140 -14.52 -6.98 5.31
CA ASN A 140 -13.76 -5.79 5.71
C ASN A 140 -12.24 -6.03 5.70
N PHE A 141 -11.77 -7.03 4.95
CA PHE A 141 -10.35 -7.29 4.73
C PHE A 141 -9.95 -7.00 3.28
N LEU A 142 -8.74 -6.48 3.14
CA LEU A 142 -8.05 -6.26 1.87
C LEU A 142 -6.84 -7.19 1.84
N GLY A 143 -6.81 -8.12 0.89
CA GLY A 143 -5.62 -8.93 0.62
C GLY A 143 -4.77 -8.26 -0.45
N ASN A 144 -3.47 -8.09 -0.20
CA ASN A 144 -2.45 -7.65 -1.15
C ASN A 144 -1.68 -8.87 -1.64
N ALA A 145 -2.04 -9.40 -2.81
CA ALA A 145 -1.33 -10.52 -3.41
C ALA A 145 -0.12 -10.05 -4.22
N ALA A 146 1.01 -10.73 -4.02
CA ALA A 146 2.26 -10.51 -4.72
C ALA A 146 2.98 -11.85 -4.96
N VAL A 147 3.90 -11.86 -5.91
CA VAL A 147 4.83 -12.96 -6.15
C VAL A 147 6.25 -12.53 -5.85
N TYR A 148 6.91 -13.25 -4.94
CA TYR A 148 8.32 -13.08 -4.54
C TYR A 148 9.04 -14.42 -4.62
N ASP A 149 10.22 -14.48 -5.24
CA ASP A 149 10.97 -15.73 -5.47
C ASP A 149 10.10 -16.81 -6.14
N ASN A 150 9.26 -16.38 -7.10
CA ASN A 150 8.24 -17.19 -7.75
C ASN A 150 7.23 -17.90 -6.80
N GLN A 151 7.09 -17.43 -5.57
CA GLN A 151 6.08 -17.88 -4.61
C GLN A 151 4.97 -16.84 -4.47
N PRO A 152 3.72 -17.19 -4.80
CA PRO A 152 2.58 -16.30 -4.55
C PRO A 152 2.30 -16.25 -3.04
N SER A 153 2.19 -15.04 -2.51
CA SER A 153 1.80 -14.78 -1.13
C SER A 153 0.79 -13.63 -1.08
N PHE A 154 0.19 -13.42 0.09
CA PHE A 154 -0.53 -12.19 0.35
C PHE A 154 -0.19 -11.64 1.73
N TYR A 155 -0.38 -10.34 1.88
CA TYR A 155 -0.44 -9.64 3.15
C TYR A 155 -1.83 -9.02 3.32
N GLU A 156 -2.34 -8.98 4.54
CA GLU A 156 -3.72 -8.55 4.80
C GLU A 156 -3.81 -7.23 5.57
N TYR A 157 -4.81 -6.44 5.21
CA TYR A 157 -5.19 -5.21 5.90
C TYR A 157 -6.66 -5.30 6.25
N ALA A 158 -7.12 -4.50 7.21
CA ALA A 158 -8.52 -4.54 7.63
C ALA A 158 -9.07 -3.18 8.03
N HIS A 159 -10.40 -3.13 8.14
CA HIS A 159 -11.16 -2.06 8.79
C HIS A 159 -10.80 -0.65 8.30
N PRO A 160 -11.11 -0.34 7.03
CA PRO A 160 -10.68 0.91 6.42
C PRO A 160 -11.21 2.12 7.19
N ARG A 161 -10.31 3.05 7.48
CA ARG A 161 -10.53 4.31 8.20
C ARG A 161 -10.71 5.47 7.21
N PRO A 162 -11.19 6.64 7.68
CA PRO A 162 -11.11 7.87 6.89
C PRO A 162 -9.67 8.13 6.46
N LEU A 163 -9.50 8.78 5.31
CA LEU A 163 -8.18 9.18 4.85
C LEU A 163 -7.67 10.34 5.74
N PRO A 164 -6.38 10.36 6.11
CA PRO A 164 -5.82 11.43 6.92
C PRO A 164 -5.67 12.73 6.12
N ASN A 165 -5.36 13.82 6.83
CA ASN A 165 -4.90 15.03 6.18
C ASN A 165 -3.46 14.83 5.70
N LEU A 166 -3.27 14.69 4.38
CA LEU A 166 -1.96 14.43 3.78
C LEU A 166 -0.87 15.41 4.24
N SER A 167 -1.15 16.70 4.30
CA SER A 167 -0.12 17.70 4.64
C SER A 167 0.20 17.70 6.13
N GLU A 168 -0.80 17.55 6.99
CA GLU A 168 -0.64 17.64 8.45
C GLU A 168 -0.13 16.33 9.04
N ASP A 169 -0.67 15.20 8.59
CA ASP A 169 -0.43 13.89 9.20
C ASP A 169 0.73 13.14 8.53
N LEU A 170 0.91 13.28 7.21
CA LEU A 170 1.94 12.54 6.47
C LEU A 170 3.07 13.43 5.93
N GLY A 171 2.78 14.69 5.58
CA GLY A 171 3.71 15.59 4.89
C GLY A 171 4.97 15.94 5.68
N GLN A 172 4.88 15.98 7.01
CA GLN A 172 6.05 16.20 7.87
C GLN A 172 7.01 15.01 7.85
N TYR A 173 6.48 13.79 7.74
CA TYR A 173 7.26 12.55 7.83
C TYR A 173 7.74 12.08 6.45
N TYR A 174 6.94 12.33 5.41
CA TYR A 174 7.13 11.79 4.07
C TYR A 174 7.02 12.87 2.97
N PRO A 175 7.78 13.98 3.06
CA PRO A 175 7.59 15.14 2.19
C PRO A 175 7.81 14.82 0.69
N GLU A 176 8.73 13.91 0.37
CA GLU A 176 9.02 13.52 -1.01
C GLU A 176 7.86 12.72 -1.63
N THR A 177 7.28 11.79 -0.87
CA THR A 177 6.14 10.97 -1.30
C THR A 177 4.88 11.82 -1.45
N ILE A 178 4.64 12.78 -0.53
CA ILE A 178 3.53 13.73 -0.65
C ILE A 178 3.72 14.65 -1.86
N ALA A 179 4.92 15.16 -2.10
CA ALA A 179 5.19 15.95 -3.30
C ALA A 179 4.96 15.14 -4.59
N ALA A 180 5.32 13.85 -4.61
CA ALA A 180 5.04 12.96 -5.73
C ALA A 180 3.54 12.71 -5.92
N PHE A 181 2.78 12.58 -4.83
CA PHE A 181 1.32 12.44 -4.85
C PHE A 181 0.66 13.69 -5.42
N GLU A 182 1.07 14.88 -4.97
CA GLU A 182 0.54 16.18 -5.43
C GLU A 182 0.88 16.46 -6.89
N ALA A 183 2.04 15.99 -7.37
CA ALA A 183 2.44 16.07 -8.77
C ALA A 183 1.75 15.03 -9.67
N SER A 184 1.02 14.08 -9.07
CA SER A 184 0.32 13.01 -9.79
C SER A 184 -1.15 13.35 -10.03
N ASN A 185 -1.83 12.51 -10.80
CA ASN A 185 -3.26 12.66 -11.09
C ASN A 185 -4.17 12.13 -9.96
N CYS A 186 -3.74 12.30 -8.71
CA CYS A 186 -4.46 11.81 -7.53
C CYS A 186 -5.48 12.86 -7.07
N LEU A 187 -6.60 12.39 -6.54
CA LEU A 187 -7.70 13.24 -6.10
C LEU A 187 -7.88 13.12 -4.59
N VAL A 188 -8.10 14.25 -3.92
CA VAL A 188 -8.33 14.35 -2.48
C VAL A 188 -9.72 14.92 -2.25
N GLY A 189 -10.41 14.39 -1.24
CA GLY A 189 -11.75 14.84 -0.87
C GLY A 189 -12.86 14.24 -1.74
N LEU A 190 -14.04 14.84 -1.62
CA LEU A 190 -15.25 14.39 -2.31
C LEU A 190 -15.16 14.62 -3.82
N PRO A 191 -15.87 13.82 -4.64
CA PRO A 191 -15.95 14.08 -6.07
C PRO A 191 -16.53 15.48 -6.34
N GLN A 192 -16.00 16.15 -7.38
CA GLN A 192 -16.43 17.48 -7.83
C GLN A 192 -17.53 17.40 -8.89
#